data_AF-A0A4Q3JNI2-F1
#
_entry.id   AF-A0A4Q3JNI2-F1
#
_cell.length_a   1.000
_cell.length_b   1.000
_cell.length_c   1.000
_cell.angle_alpha   90.00
_cell.angle_beta   90.00
_cell.angle_gamma   90.00
#
_symmetry.space_group_name_H-M   'P 1'
#
loop_
_entity.id
_entity.type
_entity.pdbx_description
1 polymer ?
#
loop_
_entity_poly.entity_id
_entity_poly.type
_entity_poly.pdbx_seq_one_letter_code
_entity_poly.pdbx_strand_id
1 'polypeptide(L)'
;MKKLSQFSLVMALGLSAVACDDAEHKQKEAMEAKAAADKKIAEANSDANKKIAEANSDANKKIADATADANKKVDEANGAIMKTRADARESYNKKVAEMQKDLADFQVKYEKKKGKVEADKAVAEMNAKIASFRTDLGRIDSATAATIDGVKKDLDASYDLITKSFDDWKKKV
;
A
#
# COMPACT_ATOMS: atom_id res chain seq x y z
N MET A 1 98.23 -38.09 52.14
CA MET A 1 97.94 -39.41 51.55
C MET A 1 97.09 -40.24 52.51
N LYS A 2 95.80 -40.41 52.21
CA LYS A 2 95.01 -41.63 52.49
C LYS A 2 93.68 -41.52 51.72
N LYS A 3 93.42 -42.56 50.90
CA LYS A 3 92.33 -42.72 49.94
C LYS A 3 91.09 -43.33 50.59
N LEU A 4 90.02 -43.39 49.78
CA LEU A 4 88.79 -44.23 49.83
C LEU A 4 87.60 -43.50 50.47
N SER A 5 86.38 -43.52 49.95
CA SER A 5 85.74 -44.52 49.09
C SER A 5 84.54 -43.89 48.37
N GLN A 6 84.34 -44.25 47.09
CA GLN A 6 83.04 -44.19 46.42
C GLN A 6 82.03 -45.07 47.18
N PHE A 7 80.78 -44.60 47.32
CA PHE A 7 79.59 -45.46 47.49
C PHE A 7 78.34 -44.72 47.00
N SER A 8 77.65 -45.36 46.03
CA SER A 8 76.22 -45.35 45.67
C SER A 8 75.39 -44.06 45.81
N LEU A 9 74.82 -43.48 44.75
CA LEU A 9 73.72 -43.98 43.89
C LEU A 9 72.49 -44.50 44.67
N VAL A 10 71.37 -43.78 44.49
CA VAL A 10 69.96 -44.14 44.79
C VAL A 10 69.50 -44.14 46.27
N MET A 11 68.69 -43.13 46.62
CA MET A 11 67.33 -43.30 47.17
C MET A 11 66.51 -42.09 46.72
N ALA A 12 65.67 -42.25 45.69
CA ALA A 12 64.25 -42.65 45.82
C ALA A 12 63.45 -41.57 46.56
N LEU A 13 62.73 -40.71 45.83
CA LEU A 13 61.29 -40.88 45.62
C LEU A 13 60.56 -41.08 46.96
N GLY A 14 60.29 -39.98 47.66
CA GLY A 14 59.56 -40.06 48.92
C GLY A 14 59.07 -38.70 49.38
N LEU A 15 58.23 -38.04 48.56
CA LEU A 15 57.33 -36.95 48.99
C LEU A 15 56.33 -36.49 47.89
N SER A 16 56.00 -37.31 46.89
CA SER A 16 55.03 -36.95 45.85
C SER A 16 53.57 -37.33 46.17
N ALA A 17 53.29 -38.02 47.28
CA ALA A 17 51.94 -38.51 47.56
C ALA A 17 51.02 -37.45 48.18
N VAL A 18 51.52 -36.53 49.01
CA VAL A 18 50.68 -35.54 49.73
C VAL A 18 50.41 -34.29 48.88
N ALA A 19 51.24 -33.99 47.87
CA ALA A 19 51.03 -32.87 46.96
C ALA A 19 50.12 -33.20 45.76
N CYS A 20 49.89 -34.50 45.47
CA CYS A 20 48.98 -34.92 44.40
C CYS A 20 47.50 -34.80 44.80
N ASP A 21 47.14 -35.13 46.04
CA ASP A 21 45.72 -35.08 46.50
C ASP A 21 45.14 -33.65 46.48
N ASP A 22 45.92 -32.66 46.91
CA ASP A 22 45.51 -31.24 46.90
C ASP A 22 45.40 -30.67 45.47
N ALA A 23 46.25 -31.15 44.55
CA ALA A 23 46.23 -30.75 43.15
C ALA A 23 45.03 -31.35 42.40
N GLU A 24 44.74 -32.63 42.64
CA GLU A 24 43.57 -33.31 42.06
C GLU A 24 42.25 -32.73 42.58
N HIS A 25 42.16 -32.43 43.88
CA HIS A 25 40.99 -31.77 44.46
C HIS A 25 40.73 -30.39 43.85
N LYS A 26 41.75 -29.54 43.76
CA LYS A 26 41.64 -28.20 43.14
C LYS A 26 41.32 -28.27 41.65
N GLN A 27 41.86 -29.27 40.95
CA GLN A 27 41.55 -29.48 39.54
C GLN A 27 40.07 -29.87 39.37
N LYS A 28 39.54 -30.74 40.23
CA LYS A 28 38.13 -31.13 40.22
C LYS A 28 37.21 -29.94 40.51
N GLU A 29 37.51 -29.14 41.53
CA GLU A 29 36.75 -27.91 41.83
C GLU A 29 36.78 -26.92 40.66
N ALA A 30 37.93 -26.74 40.02
CA ALA A 30 38.05 -25.88 38.84
C ALA A 30 37.21 -26.41 37.65
N MET A 31 37.17 -27.73 37.44
CA MET A 31 36.32 -28.33 36.40
C MET A 31 34.83 -28.16 36.70
N GLU A 32 34.42 -28.36 37.96
CA GLU A 32 33.02 -28.18 38.39
C GLU A 32 32.59 -26.72 38.27
N ALA A 33 33.45 -25.77 38.68
CA ALA A 33 33.20 -24.34 38.53
C ALA A 33 33.08 -23.93 37.06
N LYS A 34 33.95 -24.47 36.19
CA LYS A 34 33.88 -24.25 34.74
C LYS A 34 32.59 -24.82 34.15
N ALA A 35 32.23 -26.05 34.48
CA ALA A 35 31.00 -26.68 34.01
C ALA A 35 29.75 -25.90 34.45
N ALA A 36 29.72 -25.40 35.69
CA ALA A 36 28.64 -24.55 36.19
C ALA A 36 28.57 -23.20 35.47
N ALA A 37 29.71 -22.58 35.16
CA ALA A 37 29.77 -21.35 34.37
C ALA A 37 29.29 -21.58 32.94
N ASP A 38 29.77 -22.63 32.27
CA ASP A 38 29.37 -23.01 30.91
C ASP A 38 27.85 -23.27 30.85
N LYS A 39 27.29 -23.96 31.85
CA LYS A 39 25.84 -24.16 31.96
C LYS A 39 25.08 -22.84 32.07
N LYS A 40 25.52 -21.92 32.93
CA LYS A 40 24.87 -20.60 33.07
C LYS A 40 24.94 -19.78 31.78
N ILE A 41 26.07 -19.84 31.07
CA ILE A 41 26.23 -19.17 29.76
C ILE A 41 25.26 -19.77 28.73
N ALA A 42 25.14 -21.10 28.69
CA ALA A 42 24.22 -21.77 27.78
C ALA A 42 22.75 -21.40 28.06
N GLU A 43 22.35 -21.39 29.34
CA GLU A 43 21.01 -20.95 29.77
C GLU A 43 20.73 -19.50 29.38
N ALA A 44 21.67 -18.58 29.68
CA ALA A 44 21.53 -17.17 29.33
C ALA A 44 21.43 -16.95 27.80
N ASN A 45 22.22 -17.66 27.01
CA ASN A 45 22.14 -17.61 25.55
C ASN A 45 20.81 -18.17 25.02
N SER A 46 20.31 -19.26 25.61
CA SER A 46 19.01 -19.83 25.26
C SER A 46 17.88 -18.83 25.53
N ASP A 47 17.88 -18.21 26.72
CA ASP A 47 16.88 -17.20 27.10
C ASP A 47 16.95 -15.95 26.22
N ALA A 48 18.15 -15.48 25.91
CA ALA A 48 18.36 -14.35 25.00
C ALA A 48 17.81 -14.67 23.60
N ASN A 49 18.12 -15.85 23.06
CA ASN A 49 17.62 -16.29 21.76
C ASN A 49 16.10 -16.41 21.74
N LYS A 50 15.49 -16.91 22.82
CA LYS A 50 14.03 -16.98 22.96
C LYS A 50 13.40 -15.60 22.92
N LYS A 51 13.93 -14.63 23.68
CA LYS A 51 13.45 -13.24 23.68
C LYS A 51 13.60 -12.58 22.31
N ILE A 52 14.70 -12.84 21.60
CA ILE A 52 14.91 -12.34 20.24
C ILE A 52 13.87 -12.93 19.29
N ALA A 53 13.61 -14.24 19.38
CA ALA A 53 12.60 -14.91 18.56
C ALA A 53 11.18 -14.36 18.81
N GLU A 54 10.81 -14.16 20.08
CA GLU A 54 9.54 -13.55 20.47
C GLU A 54 9.41 -12.11 19.94
N ALA A 55 10.43 -11.28 20.13
CA ALA A 55 10.44 -9.90 19.63
C ALA A 55 10.32 -9.83 18.10
N ASN A 56 11.02 -10.73 17.39
CA ASN A 56 10.93 -10.82 15.93
C ASN A 56 9.53 -11.28 15.48
N SER A 57 8.94 -12.25 16.17
CA SER A 57 7.57 -12.71 15.89
C SER A 57 6.56 -11.58 16.06
N ASP A 58 6.63 -10.85 17.17
CA ASP A 58 5.75 -9.70 17.45
C ASP A 58 5.94 -8.56 16.44
N ALA A 59 7.18 -8.26 16.07
CA ALA A 59 7.49 -7.26 15.04
C ALA A 59 6.90 -7.68 13.68
N ASN A 60 7.09 -8.93 13.27
CA ASN A 60 6.55 -9.46 12.03
C ASN A 60 5.02 -9.41 12.01
N LYS A 61 4.37 -9.75 13.13
CA LYS A 61 2.92 -9.64 13.26
C LYS A 61 2.43 -8.20 13.08
N LYS A 62 3.07 -7.23 13.75
CA LYS A 62 2.73 -5.80 13.59
C LYS A 62 2.91 -5.31 12.16
N ILE A 63 3.96 -5.75 11.47
CA ILE A 63 4.19 -5.41 10.06
C ILE A 63 3.09 -6.00 9.18
N ALA A 64 2.71 -7.26 9.40
CA ALA A 64 1.65 -7.92 8.65
C ALA A 64 0.30 -7.20 8.85
N ASP A 65 -0.06 -6.88 10.09
CA ASP A 65 -1.29 -6.16 10.42
C ASP A 65 -1.32 -4.77 9.75
N ALA A 66 -0.23 -4.00 9.87
CA ALA A 66 -0.11 -2.69 9.24
C ALA A 66 -0.19 -2.75 7.70
N THR A 67 0.38 -3.80 7.10
CA THR A 67 0.32 -4.02 5.64
C THR A 67 -1.11 -4.35 5.20
N ALA A 68 -1.81 -5.21 5.94
CA ALA A 68 -3.20 -5.55 5.67
C ALA A 68 -4.11 -4.31 5.76
N ASP A 69 -3.94 -3.49 6.80
CA ASP A 69 -4.70 -2.25 6.99
C ASP A 69 -4.42 -1.23 5.86
N ALA A 70 -3.16 -1.10 5.44
CA ALA A 70 -2.80 -0.21 4.34
C ALA A 70 -3.44 -0.67 3.02
N ASN A 71 -3.38 -1.97 2.71
CA ASN A 71 -4.00 -2.53 1.52
C ASN A 71 -5.51 -2.33 1.51
N LYS A 72 -6.18 -2.57 2.66
CA LYS A 72 -7.61 -2.33 2.80
C LYS A 72 -7.98 -0.87 2.49
N LYS A 73 -7.22 0.10 2.99
CA LYS A 73 -7.46 1.53 2.71
C LYS A 73 -7.26 1.87 1.23
N VAL A 74 -6.26 1.26 0.58
CA VAL A 74 -6.04 1.43 -0.87
C VAL A 74 -7.22 0.87 -1.67
N ASP A 75 -7.71 -0.32 -1.32
CA ASP A 75 -8.86 -0.93 -1.97
C ASP A 75 -10.14 -0.10 -1.79
N GLU A 76 -10.39 0.40 -0.58
CA GLU A 76 -11.51 1.31 -0.28
C GLU A 76 -11.43 2.59 -1.10
N ALA A 77 -10.26 3.23 -1.20
CA ALA A 77 -10.04 4.43 -1.99
C ALA A 77 -10.25 4.17 -3.49
N ASN A 78 -9.74 3.04 -4.01
CA ASN A 78 -9.95 2.60 -5.39
C ASN A 78 -11.44 2.33 -5.69
N GLY A 79 -12.14 1.68 -4.77
CA GLY A 79 -13.58 1.46 -4.88
C GLY A 79 -14.37 2.76 -4.91
N ALA A 80 -14.01 3.72 -4.05
CA ALA A 80 -14.67 5.03 -3.98
C ALA A 80 -14.51 5.83 -5.29
N ILE A 81 -13.32 5.85 -5.89
CA ILE A 81 -13.12 6.55 -7.17
C ILE A 81 -13.83 5.84 -8.32
N MET A 82 -13.85 4.51 -8.35
CA MET A 82 -14.61 3.75 -9.36
C MET A 82 -16.10 4.05 -9.29
N LYS A 83 -16.68 4.02 -8.08
CA LYS A 83 -18.07 4.39 -7.86
C LYS A 83 -18.34 5.83 -8.31
N THR A 84 -17.47 6.77 -7.92
CA THR A 84 -17.59 8.18 -8.31
C THR A 84 -17.62 8.37 -9.82
N ARG A 85 -16.78 7.64 -10.57
CA ARG A 85 -16.76 7.66 -12.03
C ARG A 85 -18.06 7.08 -12.61
N ALA A 86 -18.54 5.96 -12.07
CA ALA A 86 -19.79 5.33 -12.52
C ALA A 86 -21.00 6.26 -12.33
N ASP A 87 -21.15 6.84 -11.13
CA ASP A 87 -22.24 7.76 -10.80
C ASP A 87 -22.21 9.00 -11.73
N ALA A 88 -21.02 9.54 -11.98
CA ALA A 88 -20.86 10.68 -12.88
C ALA A 88 -21.24 10.32 -14.34
N ARG A 89 -20.77 9.16 -14.86
CA ARG A 89 -21.16 8.69 -16.20
C ARG A 89 -22.67 8.55 -16.32
N GLU A 90 -23.32 7.93 -15.33
CA GLU A 90 -24.78 7.76 -15.35
C GLU A 90 -25.50 9.11 -15.39
N SER A 91 -25.10 10.04 -14.52
CA SER A 91 -25.69 11.39 -14.45
C SER A 91 -25.55 12.15 -15.77
N TYR A 92 -24.34 12.19 -16.35
CA TYR A 92 -24.12 12.92 -17.59
C TYR A 92 -24.71 12.23 -18.82
N ASN A 93 -24.78 10.90 -18.85
CA ASN A 93 -25.49 10.19 -19.90
C ASN A 93 -27.00 10.49 -19.88
N LYS A 94 -27.61 10.62 -18.69
CA LYS A 94 -29.00 11.11 -18.55
C LYS A 94 -29.15 12.52 -19.11
N LYS A 95 -28.26 13.46 -18.72
CA LYS A 95 -28.24 14.82 -19.26
C LYS A 95 -28.10 14.86 -20.79
N VAL A 96 -27.27 13.98 -21.37
CA VAL A 96 -27.13 13.84 -22.84
C VAL A 96 -28.42 13.36 -23.48
N ALA A 97 -29.10 12.37 -22.90
CA ALA A 97 -30.37 11.89 -23.41
C ALA A 97 -31.45 12.98 -23.36
N GLU A 98 -31.48 13.79 -22.31
CA GLU A 98 -32.36 14.97 -22.20
C GLU A 98 -32.06 16.01 -23.29
N MET A 99 -30.79 16.37 -23.50
CA MET A 99 -30.40 17.28 -24.58
C MET A 99 -30.81 16.78 -25.97
N GLN A 100 -30.73 15.47 -26.22
CA GLN A 100 -31.17 14.87 -27.49
C GLN A 100 -32.69 14.92 -27.65
N LYS A 101 -33.44 14.71 -26.58
CA LYS A 101 -34.90 14.85 -26.59
C LYS A 101 -35.30 16.31 -26.89
N ASP A 102 -34.66 17.26 -26.19
CA ASP A 102 -34.88 18.69 -26.42
C ASP A 102 -34.53 19.11 -27.85
N LEU A 103 -33.51 18.49 -28.45
CA LEU A 103 -33.14 18.73 -29.84
C LEU A 103 -34.19 18.23 -30.83
N ALA A 104 -34.76 17.05 -30.60
CA ALA A 104 -35.82 16.51 -31.44
C ALA A 104 -37.09 17.37 -31.36
N ASP A 105 -37.50 17.77 -30.15
CA ASP A 105 -38.64 18.67 -29.93
C ASP A 105 -38.40 20.04 -30.58
N PHE A 106 -37.17 20.54 -30.51
CA PHE A 106 -36.76 21.78 -31.17
C PHE A 106 -36.86 21.69 -32.69
N GLN A 107 -36.34 20.62 -33.31
CA GLN A 107 -36.37 20.44 -34.76
C GLN A 107 -37.79 20.57 -35.31
N VAL A 108 -38.75 19.88 -34.69
CA VAL A 108 -40.16 19.91 -35.10
C VAL A 108 -40.76 21.31 -35.01
N LYS A 109 -40.46 22.07 -33.95
CA LYS A 109 -40.99 23.43 -33.77
C LYS A 109 -40.30 24.44 -34.70
N TYR A 110 -38.98 24.32 -34.86
CA TYR A 110 -38.19 25.23 -35.69
C TYR A 110 -38.52 25.06 -37.18
N GLU A 111 -38.68 23.82 -37.65
CA GLU A 111 -39.07 23.51 -39.04
C GLU A 111 -40.41 24.17 -39.40
N LYS A 112 -41.40 24.13 -38.51
CA LYS A 112 -42.71 24.78 -38.72
C LYS A 112 -42.62 26.31 -38.87
N LYS A 113 -41.68 26.96 -38.19
CA LYS A 113 -41.58 28.43 -38.16
C LYS A 113 -40.61 29.01 -39.19
N LYS A 114 -39.48 28.32 -39.42
CA LYS A 114 -38.35 28.83 -40.21
C LYS A 114 -38.10 28.02 -41.47
N GLY A 115 -38.74 26.86 -41.63
CA GLY A 115 -38.48 25.94 -42.72
C GLY A 115 -37.45 24.87 -42.36
N LYS A 116 -37.43 23.81 -43.17
CA LYS A 116 -36.61 22.62 -42.94
C LYS A 116 -35.11 22.89 -43.01
N VAL A 117 -34.68 23.69 -43.98
CA VAL A 117 -33.25 23.96 -44.22
C VAL A 117 -32.59 24.65 -43.02
N GLU A 118 -33.25 25.65 -42.45
CA GLU A 118 -32.77 26.38 -41.28
C GLU A 118 -32.83 25.52 -40.02
N ALA A 119 -33.86 24.67 -39.87
CA ALA A 119 -33.95 23.71 -38.78
C ALA A 119 -32.81 22.69 -38.81
N ASP A 120 -32.52 22.12 -39.98
CA ASP A 120 -31.47 21.12 -40.16
C ASP A 120 -30.08 21.70 -39.83
N LYS A 121 -29.80 22.96 -40.23
CA LYS A 121 -28.55 23.66 -39.86
C LYS A 121 -28.42 23.84 -38.35
N ALA A 122 -29.47 24.30 -37.68
CA ALA A 122 -29.46 24.45 -36.23
C ALA A 122 -29.29 23.08 -35.53
N VAL A 123 -29.99 22.04 -36.00
CA VAL A 123 -29.84 20.68 -35.46
C VAL A 123 -28.41 20.15 -35.63
N ALA A 124 -27.77 20.41 -36.77
CA ALA A 124 -26.38 20.03 -37.00
C ALA A 124 -25.41 20.72 -36.02
N GLU A 125 -25.57 22.03 -35.80
CA GLU A 125 -24.75 22.79 -34.85
C GLU A 125 -24.89 22.26 -33.39
N MET A 126 -26.10 21.91 -32.96
CA MET A 126 -26.29 21.33 -31.61
C MET A 126 -25.78 19.91 -31.50
N ASN A 127 -25.99 19.09 -32.52
CA ASN A 127 -25.43 17.75 -32.53
C ASN A 127 -23.90 17.79 -32.43
N ALA A 128 -23.24 18.77 -33.05
CA ALA A 128 -21.80 18.97 -32.89
C ALA A 128 -21.41 19.31 -31.44
N LYS A 129 -22.17 20.18 -30.76
CA LYS A 129 -21.94 20.51 -29.34
C LYS A 129 -22.17 19.31 -28.42
N ILE A 130 -23.26 18.56 -28.61
CA ILE A 130 -23.56 17.33 -27.86
C ILE A 130 -22.48 16.28 -28.11
N ALA A 131 -21.97 16.16 -29.34
CA ALA A 131 -20.87 15.26 -29.66
C ALA A 131 -19.59 15.65 -28.94
N SER A 132 -19.23 16.95 -28.94
CA SER A 132 -18.09 17.46 -28.16
C SER A 132 -18.24 17.14 -26.67
N PHE A 133 -19.43 17.36 -26.10
CA PHE A 133 -19.71 17.03 -24.71
C PHE A 133 -19.52 15.55 -24.40
N ARG A 134 -19.92 14.66 -25.31
CA ARG A 134 -19.69 13.21 -25.16
C ARG A 134 -18.20 12.85 -25.21
N THR A 135 -17.42 13.52 -26.05
CA THR A 135 -15.96 13.35 -26.06
C THR A 135 -15.36 13.79 -24.72
N ASP A 136 -15.79 14.94 -24.20
CA ASP A 136 -15.34 15.43 -22.89
C ASP A 136 -15.78 14.51 -21.75
N LEU A 137 -16.95 13.90 -21.85
CA LEU A 137 -17.44 12.92 -20.88
C LEU A 137 -16.46 11.73 -20.72
N GLY A 138 -15.79 11.34 -21.80
CA GLY A 138 -14.74 10.32 -21.77
C GLY A 138 -13.57 10.66 -20.85
N ARG A 139 -13.35 11.94 -20.51
CA ARG A 139 -12.31 12.36 -19.55
C ARG A 139 -12.56 11.83 -18.14
N ILE A 140 -13.79 11.44 -17.79
CA ILE A 140 -14.09 10.80 -16.49
C ILE A 140 -13.29 9.50 -16.31
N ASP A 141 -13.02 8.80 -17.40
CA ASP A 141 -12.45 7.45 -17.36
C ASP A 141 -10.97 7.46 -16.98
N SER A 142 -10.27 8.51 -17.41
CA SER A 142 -8.87 8.75 -17.09
C SER A 142 -8.67 9.62 -15.84
N ALA A 143 -9.74 10.21 -15.30
CA ALA A 143 -9.64 11.12 -14.16
C ALA A 143 -9.25 10.40 -12.86
N THR A 144 -8.17 10.83 -12.23
CA THR A 144 -7.72 10.32 -10.91
C THR A 144 -8.59 10.86 -9.76
N ALA A 145 -8.38 10.35 -8.54
CA ALA A 145 -9.02 10.89 -7.35
C ALA A 145 -8.75 12.39 -7.15
N ALA A 146 -7.58 12.88 -7.55
CA ALA A 146 -7.22 14.29 -7.44
C ALA A 146 -7.89 15.19 -8.50
N THR A 147 -8.31 14.62 -9.64
CA THR A 147 -8.77 15.39 -10.80
C THR A 147 -10.25 15.20 -11.14
N ILE A 148 -10.91 14.21 -10.54
CA ILE A 148 -12.30 13.86 -10.86
C ILE A 148 -13.27 15.03 -10.63
N ASP A 149 -13.07 15.80 -9.57
CA ASP A 149 -13.94 16.95 -9.27
C ASP A 149 -13.74 18.09 -10.26
N GLY A 150 -12.51 18.30 -10.74
CA GLY A 150 -12.21 19.25 -11.82
C GLY A 150 -12.90 18.84 -13.13
N VAL A 151 -12.82 17.56 -13.50
CA VAL A 151 -13.50 17.04 -14.70
C VAL A 151 -15.02 17.19 -14.61
N LYS A 152 -15.63 16.90 -13.45
CA LYS A 152 -17.06 17.14 -13.23
C LYS A 152 -17.43 18.61 -13.41
N LYS A 153 -16.65 19.52 -12.83
CA LYS A 153 -16.88 20.96 -12.96
C LYS A 153 -16.82 21.42 -14.41
N ASP A 154 -15.84 20.94 -15.18
CA ASP A 154 -15.73 21.23 -16.61
C ASP A 154 -16.94 20.71 -17.40
N LEU A 155 -17.42 19.52 -17.06
CA LEU A 155 -18.62 18.94 -17.67
C LEU A 155 -19.88 19.72 -17.29
N ASP A 156 -20.06 20.10 -16.03
CA ASP A 156 -21.21 20.94 -15.64
C ASP A 156 -21.20 22.28 -16.38
N ALA A 157 -20.05 22.94 -16.49
CA ALA A 157 -19.91 24.17 -17.27
C ALA A 157 -20.24 23.96 -18.75
N SER A 158 -19.78 22.86 -19.34
CA SER A 158 -20.06 22.52 -20.74
C SER A 158 -21.55 22.23 -20.97
N TYR A 159 -22.19 21.51 -20.06
CA TYR A 159 -23.63 21.25 -20.08
C TYR A 159 -24.43 22.56 -20.00
N ASP A 160 -24.08 23.46 -19.06
CA ASP A 160 -24.75 24.75 -18.90
C ASP A 160 -24.65 25.62 -20.15
N LEU A 161 -23.51 25.62 -20.85
CA LEU A 161 -23.33 26.34 -22.10
C LEU A 161 -24.22 25.79 -23.23
N ILE A 162 -24.37 24.47 -23.29
CA ILE A 162 -25.25 23.83 -24.27
C ILE A 162 -26.71 24.13 -23.96
N THR A 163 -27.13 24.02 -22.70
CA THR A 163 -28.49 24.34 -22.27
C THR A 163 -28.84 25.81 -22.53
N LYS A 164 -27.94 26.75 -22.23
CA LYS A 164 -28.13 28.17 -22.61
C LYS A 164 -28.29 28.36 -24.12
N SER A 165 -27.51 27.63 -24.92
CA SER A 165 -27.68 27.64 -26.38
C SER A 165 -29.07 27.16 -26.81
N PHE A 166 -29.61 26.13 -26.12
CA PHE A 166 -30.96 25.63 -26.38
C PHE A 166 -32.01 26.68 -26.02
N ASP A 167 -31.87 27.33 -24.88
CA ASP A 167 -32.81 28.35 -24.42
C ASP A 167 -32.83 29.57 -25.35
N ASP A 168 -31.67 30.04 -25.80
CA ASP A 168 -31.58 31.15 -26.75
C ASP A 168 -32.19 30.81 -28.11
N TRP A 169 -32.16 29.54 -28.49
CA TRP A 169 -32.83 29.08 -29.70
C TRP A 169 -34.32 28.90 -29.52
N LYS A 170 -34.77 28.38 -28.37
CA LYS A 170 -36.20 28.28 -28.02
C LYS A 170 -36.86 29.66 -28.07
N LYS A 171 -36.17 30.74 -27.71
CA LYS A 171 -36.65 32.13 -27.85
C LYS A 171 -36.83 32.60 -29.29
N LYS A 172 -36.15 31.97 -30.27
CA LYS A 172 -36.26 32.30 -31.70
C LYS A 172 -37.40 31.55 -32.38
N VAL A 173 -37.86 30.45 -31.79
CA VAL A 173 -39.07 29.69 -32.17
C VAL A 173 -40.31 30.25 -31.51
#